data_AF-I4DQV2-F1
#
_entry.id   AF-I4DQV2-F1
#
_cell.length_a   1.000
_cell.length_b   1.000
_cell.length_c   1.000
_cell.angle_alpha   90.00
_cell.angle_beta   90.00
_cell.angle_gamma   90.00
#
_symmetry.space_group_name_H-M   'P 1'
#
loop_
_entity.id
_entity.type
_entity.pdbx_description
1 polymer ?
#
loop_
_entity_poly.entity_id
_entity_poly.type
_entity_poly.pdbx_seq_one_letter_code
_entity_poly.pdbx_strand_id
1 'polypeptide(L)'
;KRTVQKGSKYVCLAEKSCPVDKRRRNRCQFCRFQKCLAVGMVKEVVRTDSLKGRRGRLPSKPKCPQESPPSPPISLITALVRAHVDTSPDFANLDYSQYREPNPMEPPLSDLDVIQQFYSLLTTSIDMIKVFAEKVPGYG
;
A
#
# COMPACT_ATOMS: atom_id res chain seq x y z
N LYS A 1 22.70 -14.73 -6.76
CA LYS A 1 22.05 -15.98 -7.23
C LYS A 1 21.22 -16.69 -6.14
N ARG A 2 21.80 -17.41 -5.17
CA ARG A 2 21.05 -18.22 -4.18
C ARG A 2 19.93 -17.46 -3.45
N THR A 3 20.24 -16.25 -2.96
CA THR A 3 19.28 -15.36 -2.29
C THR A 3 18.06 -15.08 -3.17
N VAL A 4 18.27 -14.84 -4.47
CA VAL A 4 17.19 -14.53 -5.42
C VAL A 4 16.37 -15.77 -5.75
N GLN A 5 17.02 -16.89 -6.08
CA GLN A 5 16.33 -18.14 -6.43
C GLN A 5 15.48 -18.69 -5.28
N LYS A 6 15.97 -18.58 -4.04
CA LYS A 6 15.27 -19.05 -2.84
C LYS A 6 14.33 -18.01 -2.24
N GLY A 7 14.24 -16.80 -2.81
CA GLY A 7 13.48 -15.70 -2.21
C GLY A 7 13.89 -15.35 -0.77
N SER A 8 15.15 -15.57 -0.40
CA SER A 8 15.58 -15.43 0.99
C SER A 8 15.52 -13.98 1.47
N LYS A 9 14.91 -13.77 2.63
CA LYS A 9 14.90 -12.48 3.34
C LYS A 9 15.92 -12.53 4.47
N TYR A 10 16.77 -11.52 4.57
CA TYR A 10 17.78 -11.41 5.62
C TYR A 10 17.50 -10.19 6.48
N VAL A 11 17.90 -10.27 7.75
CA VAL A 11 17.84 -9.16 8.70
C VAL A 11 19.24 -8.87 9.20
N CYS A 12 19.59 -7.59 9.36
CA CYS A 12 20.81 -7.19 10.05
C CYS A 12 20.50 -7.04 11.54
N LEU A 13 21.34 -7.62 12.39
CA LEU A 13 21.22 -7.52 13.86
C LEU A 13 22.01 -6.33 14.44
N ALA A 14 22.52 -5.46 13.57
CA ALA A 14 23.26 -4.25 13.90
C ALA A 14 22.70 -3.09 13.05
N GLU A 15 23.50 -2.07 12.78
CA GLU A 15 23.08 -0.82 12.12
C GLU A 15 22.98 -0.89 10.58
N LYS A 16 22.79 -2.09 10.00
CA LYS A 16 22.70 -2.30 8.54
C LYS A 16 23.92 -1.80 7.74
N SER A 17 25.05 -1.55 8.41
CA SER A 17 26.29 -0.98 7.88
C SER A 17 27.50 -1.93 8.04
N CYS A 18 27.26 -3.24 8.23
CA CYS A 18 28.34 -4.18 8.52
C CYS A 18 29.41 -4.21 7.40
N PRO A 19 30.71 -4.18 7.74
CA PRO A 19 31.78 -4.21 6.74
C PRO A 19 31.79 -5.53 5.97
N VAL A 20 31.72 -5.46 4.64
CA VAL A 20 31.75 -6.61 3.72
C VAL A 20 33.10 -6.65 3.00
N ASP A 21 34.03 -7.40 3.58
CA ASP A 21 35.39 -7.66 3.09
C ASP A 21 35.64 -9.18 2.87
N LYS A 22 36.84 -9.56 2.41
CA LYS A 22 37.18 -10.97 2.10
C LYS A 22 37.04 -11.90 3.30
N ARG A 23 37.34 -11.43 4.52
CA ARG A 23 37.35 -12.24 5.76
C ARG A 23 35.96 -12.31 6.40
N ARG A 24 35.18 -11.23 6.36
CA ARG A 24 33.94 -11.04 7.13
C ARG A 24 32.66 -10.98 6.31
N ARG A 25 32.72 -11.12 4.98
CA ARG A 25 31.54 -11.09 4.09
C ARG A 25 30.39 -12.05 4.45
N ASN A 26 30.67 -13.13 5.17
CA ASN A 26 29.65 -14.10 5.56
C ASN A 26 28.95 -13.76 6.89
N ARG A 27 29.45 -12.78 7.65
CA ARG A 27 28.96 -12.45 8.99
C ARG A 27 27.58 -11.82 9.00
N CYS A 28 27.26 -11.01 7.99
CA CYS A 28 25.92 -10.43 7.82
C CYS A 28 25.41 -10.66 6.39
N GLN A 29 24.45 -11.57 6.24
CA GLN A 29 23.86 -11.88 4.95
C GLN A 29 23.07 -10.70 4.36
N PHE A 30 22.42 -9.91 5.22
CA PHE A 30 21.74 -8.68 4.82
C PHE A 30 22.72 -7.68 4.19
N CYS A 31 23.75 -7.24 4.91
CA CYS A 31 24.69 -6.23 4.41
C CYS A 31 25.45 -6.72 3.18
N ARG A 32 25.79 -8.02 3.13
CA ARG A 32 26.38 -8.63 1.94
C ARG A 32 25.46 -8.51 0.73
N PHE A 33 24.19 -8.88 0.88
CA PHE A 33 23.23 -8.84 -0.22
C PHE A 33 22.94 -7.40 -0.65
N GLN A 34 22.78 -6.48 0.30
CA GLN A 34 22.62 -5.05 0.00
C GLN A 34 23.82 -4.48 -0.77
N LYS A 35 25.06 -4.79 -0.35
CA LYS A 35 26.26 -4.38 -1.09
C LYS A 35 26.28 -4.95 -2.51
N CYS A 36 25.84 -6.19 -2.73
CA CYS A 36 25.71 -6.76 -4.07
C CYS A 36 24.78 -5.90 -4.96
N LEU A 37 23.62 -5.48 -4.43
CA LEU A 37 22.70 -4.62 -5.16
C LEU A 37 23.32 -3.22 -5.41
N ALA A 38 23.97 -2.64 -4.40
CA ALA A 38 24.59 -1.32 -4.48
C ALA A 38 25.71 -1.25 -5.55
N VAL A 39 26.46 -2.33 -5.79
CA VAL A 39 27.46 -2.40 -6.87
C VAL A 39 26.87 -2.80 -8.24
N GLY A 40 25.53 -2.84 -8.37
CA GLY A 40 24.85 -3.07 -9.64
C GLY A 40 24.53 -4.51 -9.98
N MET A 41 24.52 -5.45 -9.02
CA MET A 41 24.00 -6.80 -9.29
C MET A 41 22.48 -6.75 -9.48
N VAL A 42 22.03 -7.11 -10.68
CA VAL A 42 20.61 -7.11 -11.06
C VAL A 42 19.93 -8.41 -10.59
N LYS A 43 18.75 -8.33 -9.97
CA LYS A 43 18.03 -9.49 -9.44
C LYS A 43 17.36 -10.27 -10.57
N GLU A 44 16.83 -9.54 -11.54
CA GLU A 44 15.99 -9.99 -12.65
C GLU A 44 16.75 -10.90 -13.62
N VAL A 45 18.07 -10.72 -13.74
CA VAL A 45 18.92 -11.55 -14.60
C VAL A 45 19.25 -12.91 -13.98
N VAL A 46 18.88 -13.15 -12.72
CA VAL A 46 19.10 -14.45 -12.07
C VAL A 46 18.07 -15.45 -12.59
N ARG A 47 18.55 -16.44 -13.36
CA ARG A 47 17.72 -17.56 -13.81
C ARG A 47 17.09 -18.31 -12.64
N THR A 48 15.78 -18.47 -12.67
CA THR A 48 15.02 -19.35 -11.78
C THR A 48 15.27 -20.82 -12.13
N ASP A 49 15.02 -21.74 -11.21
CA ASP A 49 15.28 -23.16 -11.43
C ASP A 49 14.41 -23.76 -12.57
N SER A 50 13.27 -23.13 -12.89
CA SER A 50 12.44 -23.45 -14.06
C SER A 50 13.12 -23.22 -15.42
N LEU A 51 14.21 -22.45 -15.47
CA LEU A 51 14.95 -22.14 -16.71
C LEU A 51 16.26 -22.95 -16.80
N LYS A 52 16.48 -23.92 -15.91
CA LYS A 52 17.69 -24.75 -15.86
C LYS A 52 17.69 -25.71 -17.05
N GLY A 53 18.60 -25.50 -18.00
CA GLY A 53 18.73 -26.30 -19.23
C GLY A 53 18.65 -25.49 -20.52
N ARG A 54 17.99 -24.32 -20.52
CA ARG A 54 17.94 -23.41 -21.66
C ARG A 54 19.17 -22.48 -21.66
N ARG A 55 20.31 -22.97 -22.16
CA ARG A 55 21.52 -22.14 -22.38
C ARG A 55 21.22 -21.05 -23.41
N GLY A 56 21.69 -19.83 -23.17
CA GLY A 56 21.66 -18.73 -24.15
C GLY A 56 20.53 -17.69 -24.03
N ARG A 57 19.33 -18.02 -23.52
CA ARG A 57 18.24 -17.04 -23.40
C ARG A 57 18.20 -16.43 -21.99
N LEU A 58 18.49 -15.13 -21.85
CA LEU A 58 18.19 -14.40 -20.62
C LEU A 58 16.67 -14.41 -20.40
N PRO A 59 16.18 -14.39 -19.14
CA PRO A 59 14.77 -14.12 -18.91
C PRO A 59 14.46 -12.75 -19.54
N SER A 60 13.79 -12.76 -20.70
CA SER A 60 13.08 -11.58 -21.17
C SER A 60 12.09 -11.24 -20.07
N LYS A 61 12.02 -9.94 -19.71
CA LYS A 61 11.04 -9.37 -18.77
C LYS A 61 9.76 -10.20 -18.77
N PRO A 62 9.32 -10.78 -17.65
CA PRO A 62 8.07 -11.53 -17.65
C PRO A 62 7.01 -10.60 -18.22
N LYS A 63 6.45 -10.98 -19.37
CA LYS A 63 5.21 -10.42 -19.85
C LYS A 63 4.23 -10.78 -18.74
N CYS A 64 3.82 -9.81 -17.94
CA CYS A 64 2.60 -9.94 -17.17
C CYS A 64 1.55 -10.54 -18.12
N PRO A 65 0.67 -11.44 -17.67
CA PRO A 65 -0.56 -11.71 -18.40
C PRO A 65 -1.32 -10.38 -18.50
N GLN A 66 -1.04 -9.60 -19.54
CA GLN A 66 -1.87 -8.50 -19.97
C GLN A 66 -3.03 -9.17 -20.71
N GLU A 67 -4.06 -9.54 -19.95
CA GLU A 67 -5.39 -9.26 -20.45
C GLU A 67 -5.49 -7.73 -20.51
N SER A 68 -5.63 -7.19 -21.71
CA SER A 68 -6.01 -5.80 -21.89
C SER A 68 -7.53 -5.70 -21.98
N PRO A 69 -8.21 -5.04 -21.04
CA PRO A 69 -9.46 -4.33 -21.30
C PRO A 69 -9.18 -2.86 -21.70
N PRO A 70 -10.17 -2.14 -22.25
CA PRO A 70 -9.96 -0.85 -22.91
C PRO A 70 -9.69 0.26 -21.90
N SER A 71 -8.90 1.26 -22.34
CA SER A 71 -8.42 2.45 -21.60
C SER A 71 -7.14 2.22 -20.78
N PRO A 72 -6.20 3.18 -20.77
CA PRO A 72 -5.02 3.09 -19.90
C PRO A 72 -5.49 2.93 -18.46
N PRO A 73 -4.88 2.03 -17.65
CA PRO A 73 -5.26 1.88 -16.26
C PRO A 73 -5.09 3.23 -15.58
N ILE A 74 -6.20 3.74 -15.03
CA ILE A 74 -6.19 4.95 -14.21
C ILE A 74 -5.07 4.78 -13.18
N SER A 75 -4.14 5.74 -13.11
CA SER A 75 -3.02 5.64 -12.17
C SER A 75 -3.57 5.48 -10.74
N LEU A 76 -2.86 4.74 -9.89
CA LEU A 76 -3.30 4.53 -8.49
C LEU A 76 -3.62 5.87 -7.80
N ILE A 77 -2.81 6.89 -8.07
CA ILE A 77 -3.03 8.25 -7.56
C ILE A 77 -4.38 8.80 -8.05
N THR A 78 -4.66 8.71 -9.34
CA THR A 78 -5.94 9.19 -9.91
C THR A 78 -7.14 8.41 -9.37
N ALA A 79 -7.00 7.10 -9.14
CA ALA A 79 -8.07 6.28 -8.56
C ALA A 79 -8.36 6.69 -7.11
N LEU A 80 -7.31 6.93 -6.31
CA LEU A 80 -7.45 7.40 -4.93
C LEU A 80 -8.08 8.79 -4.86
N VAL A 81 -7.67 9.72 -5.73
CA VAL A 81 -8.25 11.07 -5.77
C VAL A 81 -9.73 11.03 -6.13
N ARG A 82 -10.11 10.21 -7.12
CA ARG A 82 -11.53 10.04 -7.49
C ARG A 82 -12.34 9.40 -6.36
N ALA A 83 -11.84 8.32 -5.77
CA ALA A 83 -12.50 7.69 -4.64
C ALA A 83 -12.71 8.69 -3.48
N HIS A 84 -11.71 9.53 -3.20
CA HIS A 84 -11.80 10.54 -2.15
C HIS A 84 -12.85 11.63 -2.46
N VAL A 85 -12.85 12.17 -3.68
CA VAL A 85 -13.83 13.20 -4.11
C VAL A 85 -15.25 12.64 -4.07
N ASP A 86 -15.45 11.37 -4.42
CA ASP A 86 -16.79 10.78 -4.40
C ASP A 86 -17.33 10.53 -2.98
N THR A 87 -16.46 10.29 -2.00
CA THR A 87 -16.86 9.95 -0.62
C THR A 87 -16.66 11.08 0.37
N SER A 88 -16.12 12.21 -0.08
CA SER A 88 -15.88 13.39 0.75
C SER A 88 -16.51 14.58 0.04
N PRO A 89 -17.71 15.02 0.47
CA PRO A 89 -18.32 16.21 -0.11
C PRO A 89 -17.41 17.43 0.09
N ASP A 90 -17.46 18.36 -0.86
CA ASP A 90 -16.79 19.66 -0.72
C ASP A 90 -17.26 20.36 0.56
N PHE A 91 -16.38 21.13 1.20
CA PHE A 91 -16.68 21.87 2.42
C PHE A 91 -17.91 22.78 2.25
N ALA A 92 -18.14 23.29 1.05
CA ALA A 92 -19.29 24.11 0.70
C ALA A 92 -20.63 23.35 0.69
N ASN A 93 -20.61 22.02 0.59
CA ASN A 93 -21.80 21.15 0.49
C ASN A 93 -22.03 20.32 1.76
N LEU A 94 -21.35 20.63 2.85
CA LEU A 94 -21.56 19.94 4.13
C LEU A 94 -22.94 20.28 4.67
N ASP A 95 -23.74 19.23 4.95
CA ASP A 95 -25.04 19.37 5.57
C ASP A 95 -24.89 19.46 7.09
N TYR A 96 -25.04 20.68 7.61
CA TYR A 96 -25.05 20.97 9.05
C TYR A 96 -26.48 21.04 9.61
N SER A 97 -27.50 20.56 8.90
CA SER A 97 -28.90 20.61 9.36
C SER A 97 -29.13 19.92 10.70
N GLN A 98 -28.32 18.90 11.01
CA GLN A 98 -28.36 18.17 12.28
C GLN A 98 -27.47 18.80 13.36
N TYR A 99 -26.62 19.76 13.00
CA TYR A 99 -25.78 20.48 13.96
C TYR A 99 -26.59 21.59 14.62
N ARG A 100 -26.60 21.60 15.95
CA ARG A 100 -27.24 22.63 16.76
C ARG A 100 -26.20 23.36 17.59
N GLU A 101 -26.12 24.67 17.43
CA GLU A 101 -25.32 25.49 18.35
C GLU A 101 -25.95 25.49 19.75
N PRO A 102 -25.15 25.44 20.83
CA PRO A 102 -25.66 25.54 22.19
C PRO A 102 -26.34 26.92 22.40
N ASN A 103 -27.67 26.93 22.48
CA ASN A 103 -28.44 28.15 22.75
C ASN A 103 -28.84 28.20 24.24
N PRO A 104 -28.48 29.25 25.00
CA PRO A 104 -28.85 29.38 26.42
C PRO A 104 -30.37 29.45 26.69
N MET A 105 -31.19 29.80 25.68
CA MET A 105 -32.65 29.86 25.82
C MET A 105 -33.37 28.53 25.51
N GLU A 106 -32.65 27.55 24.96
CA GLU A 106 -33.20 26.24 24.61
C GLU A 106 -32.82 25.21 25.67
N PRO A 107 -33.74 24.31 26.06
CA PRO A 107 -33.37 23.20 26.92
C PRO A 107 -32.30 22.35 26.23
N PRO A 108 -31.26 21.89 26.97
CA PRO A 108 -30.25 21.02 26.40
C PRO A 108 -30.88 19.73 25.89
N LEU A 109 -30.28 19.18 24.83
CA LEU A 109 -30.64 17.84 24.35
C LEU A 109 -30.50 16.83 25.49
N SER A 110 -31.38 15.83 25.52
CA SER A 110 -31.22 14.74 26.47
C SER A 110 -29.96 13.93 26.13
N ASP A 111 -29.36 13.30 27.13
CA ASP A 111 -28.19 12.43 26.91
C ASP A 111 -28.46 11.35 25.87
N LEU A 112 -29.70 10.83 25.82
CA LEU A 112 -30.11 9.84 24.83
C LEU A 112 -30.09 10.42 23.40
N ASP A 113 -30.56 11.65 23.22
CA ASP A 113 -30.57 12.31 21.91
C ASP A 113 -29.14 12.59 21.43
N VAL A 114 -28.26 13.01 22.34
CA VAL A 114 -26.84 13.25 22.03
C VAL A 114 -26.15 11.95 21.62
N ILE A 115 -26.38 10.88 22.39
CA ILE A 115 -25.84 9.54 22.09
C ILE A 115 -26.35 9.05 20.73
N GLN A 116 -27.64 9.23 20.45
CA GLN A 116 -28.24 8.82 19.18
C GLN A 116 -27.65 9.60 17.99
N GLN A 117 -27.48 10.92 18.12
CA GLN A 117 -26.83 11.74 17.09
C GLN A 117 -25.39 11.30 16.84
N PHE A 118 -24.62 11.03 17.90
CA PHE A 118 -23.25 10.54 17.78
C PHE A 118 -23.18 9.22 17.00
N TYR A 119 -24.00 8.22 17.37
CA TYR A 119 -24.00 6.93 16.70
C TYR A 119 -24.52 7.01 15.25
N SER A 120 -25.47 7.91 14.99
CA SER A 120 -25.92 8.19 13.62
C SER A 120 -24.75 8.69 12.76
N LEU A 121 -24.05 9.74 13.21
CA LEU A 121 -22.89 10.30 12.52
C LEU A 121 -21.76 9.28 12.35
N LEU A 122 -21.47 8.51 13.41
CA LEU A 122 -20.43 7.48 13.38
C LEU A 122 -20.75 6.40 12.35
N THR A 123 -21.98 5.89 12.34
CA THR A 123 -22.41 4.84 11.42
C THR A 123 -22.33 5.32 9.98
N THR A 124 -22.87 6.52 9.68
CA THR A 124 -22.79 7.11 8.34
C THR A 124 -21.35 7.33 7.89
N SER A 125 -20.47 7.76 8.80
CA SER A 125 -19.05 7.93 8.51
C SER A 125 -18.37 6.60 8.16
N ILE A 126 -18.68 5.53 8.90
CA ILE A 126 -18.18 4.18 8.64
C ILE A 126 -18.64 3.67 7.27
N ASP A 127 -19.91 3.87 6.93
CA ASP A 127 -20.46 3.48 5.63
C ASP A 127 -19.73 4.20 4.48
N MET A 128 -19.45 5.49 4.61
CA MET A 128 -18.68 6.24 3.61
C MET A 128 -17.23 5.75 3.48
N ILE A 129 -16.57 5.40 4.59
CA ILE A 129 -15.23 4.81 4.59
C ILE A 129 -15.24 3.46 3.86
N LYS A 130 -16.28 2.65 4.07
CA LYS A 130 -16.44 1.37 3.38
C LYS A 130 -16.60 1.57 1.87
N VAL A 131 -17.45 2.50 1.46
CA VAL A 131 -17.64 2.85 0.03
C VAL A 131 -16.34 3.36 -0.59
N PHE A 132 -15.55 4.15 0.14
CA PHE A 132 -14.24 4.60 -0.32
C PHE A 132 -13.31 3.41 -0.57
N ALA A 133 -13.23 2.50 0.41
CA ALA A 133 -12.35 1.34 0.33
C ALA A 133 -12.70 0.42 -0.85
N GLU A 134 -13.99 0.18 -1.10
CA GLU A 134 -14.48 -0.58 -2.26
C GLU A 134 -14.09 0.03 -3.61
N LYS A 135 -13.85 1.35 -3.66
CA LYS A 135 -13.38 2.05 -4.86
C LYS A 135 -11.86 2.03 -5.03
N VAL A 136 -11.08 1.58 -4.03
CA VAL A 136 -9.62 1.48 -4.13
C VAL A 136 -9.22 0.23 -4.93
N PRO A 137 -8.42 0.36 -6.00
CA PRO A 137 -7.99 -0.80 -6.78
C PRO A 137 -7.24 -1.83 -5.93
N GLY A 138 -7.72 -3.08 -5.95
CA GLY A 138 -7.11 -4.21 -5.23
C GLY A 138 -7.54 -4.38 -3.77
N TYR A 139 -8.58 -3.69 -3.30
CA TYR A 139 -9.14 -3.87 -1.97
C TYR A 139 -10.06 -5.11 -1.84
N GLY A 140 -10.83 -5.41 -2.88
CA GLY A 140 -11.73 -6.58 -2.96
C GLY A 140 -11.07 -7.86 -3.44
#